data_AF-A0A1G5FGB9-F1
#
_entry.id   AF-A0A1G5FGB9-F1
#
_cell.length_a   1.000
_cell.length_b   1.000
_cell.length_c   1.000
_cell.angle_alpha   90.00
_cell.angle_beta   90.00
_cell.angle_gamma   90.00
#
_symmetry.space_group_name_H-M   'P 1'
#
loop_
_entity.id
_entity.type
_entity.pdbx_description
1 polymer ?
#
loop_
_entity_poly.entity_id
_entity_poly.type
_entity_poly.pdbx_seq_one_letter_code
_entity_poly.pdbx_strand_id
1 'polypeptide(L)'
;MKTKALITVAVIIHISICISAVAMLLGIHASSTTDNDHIIQTPFRHEILGFSPLVTGKLGDHIYYTDNLFKNRKLSRAEKKEVTSFLQEADRNLDTDILVIGWSKSTIDDHLIFNACQYINGAAVPEVRYQTATSDHFDQTGNISPLSDLDTTNLTDLETLSEVIDKKVKEHSSEIFLEDKGRIYGTYNLEYDVSNGLYYSFRINEFSEIKADAGTGAIISEYYFDGEYVD
;
A
#
# COMPACT_ATOMS: atom_id res chain seq x y z
N MET A 1 23.19 36.22 -55.63
CA MET A 1 22.18 35.36 -54.95
C MET A 1 22.53 35.13 -53.47
N LYS A 2 22.55 36.19 -52.63
CA LYS A 2 22.84 36.05 -51.17
C LYS A 2 21.95 36.92 -50.27
N THR A 3 20.84 37.45 -50.78
CA THR A 3 20.02 38.43 -50.04
C THR A 3 18.64 37.90 -49.64
N LYS A 4 18.18 36.77 -50.22
CA LYS A 4 16.89 36.15 -49.86
C LYS A 4 16.95 35.23 -48.64
N ALA A 5 18.14 34.76 -48.24
CA ALA A 5 18.30 33.86 -47.11
C ALA A 5 18.35 34.56 -45.74
N LEU A 6 18.75 35.85 -45.69
CA LEU A 6 18.86 36.59 -44.43
C LEU A 6 17.51 37.08 -43.88
N ILE A 7 16.53 37.31 -44.75
CA ILE A 7 15.20 37.79 -44.35
C ILE A 7 14.38 36.67 -43.69
N THR A 8 14.54 35.42 -44.15
CA THR A 8 13.80 34.28 -43.60
C THR A 8 14.24 33.92 -42.16
N VAL A 9 15.52 34.08 -41.83
CA VAL A 9 16.03 33.79 -40.47
C VAL A 9 15.60 34.86 -39.46
N ALA A 10 15.51 36.12 -39.88
CA ALA A 10 15.06 37.21 -39.00
C ALA A 10 13.57 37.10 -38.61
N VAL A 11 12.73 36.57 -39.50
CA VAL A 11 11.29 36.36 -39.25
C VAL A 11 11.05 35.20 -38.27
N ILE A 12 11.87 34.15 -38.30
CA ILE A 12 11.75 33.01 -37.37
C ILE A 12 12.11 33.42 -35.94
N ILE A 13 13.11 34.29 -35.75
CA ILE A 13 13.52 34.76 -34.42
C ILE A 13 12.48 35.70 -33.79
N HIS A 14 11.77 36.51 -34.59
CA HIS A 14 10.70 37.38 -34.06
C HIS A 14 9.43 36.60 -33.69
N ILE A 15 9.09 35.52 -34.40
CA ILE A 15 7.91 34.70 -34.06
C ILE A 15 8.13 33.93 -32.74
N SER A 16 9.35 33.44 -32.48
CA SER A 16 9.66 32.72 -31.24
C SER A 16 9.63 33.62 -29.98
N ILE A 17 9.95 34.91 -30.10
CA ILE A 17 9.89 35.84 -28.96
C ILE A 17 8.44 36.24 -28.63
N CYS A 18 7.55 36.28 -29.63
CA CYS A 18 6.13 36.56 -29.39
C CYS A 18 5.39 35.39 -28.72
N ILE A 19 5.77 34.13 -28.97
CA ILE A 19 5.14 32.96 -28.32
C ILE A 19 5.48 32.91 -26.83
N SER A 20 6.72 33.25 -26.44
CA SER A 20 7.14 33.31 -25.03
C SER A 20 6.42 34.41 -24.25
N ALA A 21 6.14 35.55 -24.88
CA ALA A 21 5.45 36.67 -24.25
C ALA A 21 3.94 36.42 -24.08
N VAL A 22 3.29 35.70 -25.01
CA VAL A 22 1.88 35.31 -24.88
C VAL A 22 1.68 34.25 -23.80
N ALA A 23 2.64 33.34 -23.58
CA ALA A 23 2.61 32.38 -22.48
C ALA A 23 2.82 33.02 -21.08
N MET A 24 3.40 34.22 -21.01
CA MET A 24 3.52 35.00 -19.78
C MET A 24 2.33 35.95 -19.54
N LEU A 25 1.63 36.40 -20.59
CA LEU A 25 0.48 37.31 -20.48
C LEU A 25 -0.87 36.58 -20.35
N LEU A 26 -1.02 35.42 -20.98
CA LEU A 26 -2.07 34.48 -20.63
C LEU A 26 -1.58 33.76 -19.39
N GLY A 27 -2.13 34.11 -18.23
CA GLY A 27 -1.90 33.41 -16.97
C GLY A 27 -2.32 31.94 -17.05
N ILE A 28 -1.56 31.15 -17.80
CA ILE A 28 -1.39 29.74 -17.57
C ILE A 28 -0.58 29.71 -16.27
N HIS A 29 -1.31 29.89 -15.17
CA HIS A 29 -1.06 29.04 -14.02
C HIS A 29 -0.81 27.66 -14.63
N ALA A 30 0.44 27.21 -14.57
CA ALA A 30 0.70 25.80 -14.53
C ALA A 30 -0.06 25.30 -13.29
N SER A 31 -1.36 25.05 -13.47
CA SER A 31 -2.09 24.14 -12.63
C SER A 31 -1.22 22.90 -12.66
N SER A 32 -0.62 22.61 -11.51
CA SER A 32 0.00 21.33 -11.23
C SER A 32 -0.86 20.28 -11.91
N THR A 33 -0.39 19.70 -13.01
CA THR A 33 -0.93 18.45 -13.50
C THR A 33 -0.78 17.49 -12.33
N THR A 34 -1.91 17.24 -11.69
CA THR A 34 -2.09 16.24 -10.66
C THR A 34 -1.67 14.92 -11.29
N ASP A 35 -0.42 14.51 -11.06
CA ASP A 35 0.15 13.18 -11.35
C ASP A 35 -0.51 12.09 -10.45
N ASN A 36 -1.81 12.20 -10.14
CA ASN A 36 -2.47 11.47 -9.04
C ASN A 36 -3.75 10.71 -9.44
N ASP A 37 -4.11 10.61 -10.73
CA ASP A 37 -5.41 10.08 -11.16
C ASP A 37 -5.64 8.58 -10.88
N HIS A 38 -4.68 7.86 -10.31
CA HIS A 38 -4.79 6.41 -10.05
C HIS A 38 -4.51 5.98 -8.61
N ILE A 39 -4.22 6.92 -7.70
CA ILE A 39 -4.08 6.61 -6.29
C ILE A 39 -5.43 6.86 -5.61
N ILE A 40 -6.19 5.79 -5.41
CA ILE A 40 -7.47 5.86 -4.72
C ILE A 40 -7.22 5.53 -3.25
N GLN A 41 -7.45 6.50 -2.37
CA GLN A 41 -7.52 6.20 -0.94
C GLN A 41 -8.74 5.32 -0.70
N THR A 42 -8.53 4.13 -0.17
CA THR A 42 -9.61 3.18 0.11
C THR A 42 -10.56 3.75 1.17
N PRO A 43 -11.88 3.48 1.06
CA PRO A 43 -12.89 4.03 1.97
C PRO A 43 -12.86 3.43 3.38
N PHE A 44 -12.01 2.44 3.66
CA PHE A 44 -11.85 1.77 4.98
C PHE A 44 -11.22 2.68 6.06
N ARG A 45 -11.34 4.01 5.94
CA ARG A 45 -10.74 5.03 6.82
C ARG A 45 -11.38 5.15 8.21
N HIS A 46 -11.94 4.08 8.76
CA HIS A 46 -12.37 4.13 10.15
C HIS A 46 -11.21 3.65 11.03
N GLU A 47 -10.53 4.61 11.65
CA GLU A 47 -9.67 4.33 12.78
C GLU A 47 -10.54 3.92 13.96
N ILE A 48 -10.18 2.82 14.61
CA ILE A 48 -10.96 2.26 15.71
C ILE A 48 -10.05 2.09 16.91
N LEU A 49 -10.29 2.89 17.95
CA LEU A 49 -9.53 2.86 19.21
C LEU A 49 -8.00 2.83 19.03
N GLY A 50 -7.47 3.61 18.08
CA GLY A 50 -6.03 3.70 17.80
C GLY A 50 -5.49 2.69 16.79
N PHE A 51 -6.33 1.82 16.24
CA PHE A 51 -6.00 0.94 15.12
C PHE A 51 -6.47 1.54 13.80
N SER A 52 -5.55 1.70 12.86
CA SER A 52 -5.85 2.12 11.49
C SER A 52 -6.02 0.90 10.57
N PRO A 53 -6.79 0.97 9.48
CA PRO A 53 -6.78 -0.09 8.46
C PRO A 53 -5.35 -0.29 7.91
N LEU A 54 -4.96 -1.55 7.69
CA LEU A 54 -3.67 -1.88 7.08
C LEU A 54 -3.58 -1.39 5.62
N VAL A 55 -4.67 -1.55 4.86
CA VAL A 55 -4.78 -1.14 3.46
C VAL A 55 -5.08 0.35 3.39
N THR A 56 -4.15 1.12 2.84
CA THR A 56 -4.25 2.60 2.84
C THR A 56 -4.55 3.19 1.46
N GLY A 57 -4.48 2.37 0.41
CA GLY A 57 -4.96 2.75 -0.91
C GLY A 57 -4.92 1.63 -1.94
N LYS A 58 -5.32 2.01 -3.14
CA LYS A 58 -5.32 1.22 -4.36
C LYS A 58 -4.60 1.98 -5.47
N LEU A 59 -3.89 1.24 -6.31
CA LEU A 59 -3.19 1.71 -7.49
C LEU A 59 -3.63 0.84 -8.67
N GLY A 60 -4.19 1.46 -9.71
CA GLY A 60 -4.75 0.70 -10.82
C GLY A 60 -6.02 -0.06 -10.43
N ASP A 61 -6.26 -1.18 -11.09
CA ASP A 61 -7.48 -1.98 -10.97
C ASP A 61 -7.35 -3.15 -10.01
N HIS A 62 -6.13 -3.64 -9.74
CA HIS A 62 -5.89 -4.87 -8.99
C HIS A 62 -4.94 -4.73 -7.80
N ILE A 63 -4.14 -3.66 -7.74
CA ILE A 63 -3.11 -3.52 -6.70
C ILE A 63 -3.60 -2.67 -5.52
N TYR A 64 -3.70 -3.31 -4.35
CA TYR A 64 -3.89 -2.66 -3.06
C TYR A 64 -2.54 -2.52 -2.34
N TYR A 65 -2.39 -1.52 -1.48
CA TYR A 65 -1.12 -1.30 -0.78
C TYR A 65 -1.29 -0.76 0.65
N THR A 66 -0.23 -0.92 1.43
CA THR A 66 -0.11 -0.44 2.82
C THR A 66 0.73 0.83 2.89
N ASP A 67 0.72 1.52 4.04
CA ASP A 67 1.57 2.70 4.27
C ASP A 67 3.08 2.42 4.10
N ASN A 68 3.50 1.15 4.21
CA ASN A 68 4.87 0.71 3.94
C ASN A 68 5.32 0.90 2.48
N LEU A 69 4.39 1.11 1.53
CA LEU A 69 4.75 1.38 0.14
C LEU A 69 5.53 2.70 0.02
N PHE A 70 5.10 3.75 0.74
CA PHE A 70 5.66 5.11 0.59
C PHE A 70 6.02 5.80 1.91
N LYS A 71 5.12 5.81 2.89
CA LYS A 71 5.19 6.70 4.07
C LYS A 71 6.33 6.32 4.99
N ASN A 72 6.51 5.02 5.23
CA ASN A 72 7.51 4.51 6.16
C ASN A 72 8.93 4.42 5.56
N ARG A 73 9.11 4.77 4.27
CA ARG A 73 10.37 4.60 3.53
C ARG A 73 11.13 5.89 3.20
N LYS A 74 10.57 7.06 3.49
CA LYS A 74 11.20 8.39 3.23
C LYS A 74 11.71 8.57 1.78
N LEU A 75 10.99 8.03 0.80
CA LEU A 75 11.36 8.09 -0.61
C LEU A 75 11.30 9.51 -1.17
N SER A 76 12.23 9.83 -2.06
CA SER A 76 12.20 11.03 -2.90
C SER A 76 11.01 11.00 -3.87
N ARG A 77 10.71 12.15 -4.48
CA ARG A 77 9.65 12.25 -5.50
C ARG A 77 9.95 11.37 -6.73
N ALA A 78 11.22 11.24 -7.11
CA ALA A 78 11.62 10.43 -8.27
C ALA A 78 11.39 8.94 -7.99
N GLU A 79 11.80 8.44 -6.82
CA GLU A 79 11.59 7.05 -6.41
C GLU A 79 10.11 6.71 -6.29
N LYS A 80 9.29 7.62 -5.72
CA LYS A 80 7.84 7.41 -5.68
C LYS A 80 7.24 7.27 -7.08
N LYS A 81 7.71 8.08 -8.04
CA LYS A 81 7.26 7.99 -9.43
C LYS A 81 7.68 6.67 -10.07
N GLU A 82 8.93 6.26 -9.87
CA GLU A 82 9.45 4.97 -10.35
C GLU A 82 8.63 3.78 -9.83
N VAL A 83 8.41 3.71 -8.51
CA VAL A 83 7.59 2.65 -7.86
C VAL A 83 6.16 2.66 -8.39
N THR A 84 5.55 3.84 -8.50
CA THR A 84 4.16 3.98 -8.98
C THR A 84 4.05 3.53 -10.44
N SER A 85 4.97 3.96 -11.31
CA SER A 85 4.95 3.58 -12.73
C SER A 85 5.20 2.09 -12.92
N PHE A 86 6.09 1.48 -12.14
CA PHE A 86 6.31 0.04 -12.19
C PHE A 86 5.03 -0.73 -11.83
N LEU A 87 4.39 -0.37 -10.71
CA LEU A 87 3.17 -1.05 -10.26
C LEU A 87 2.00 -0.84 -11.25
N GLN A 88 1.89 0.33 -11.87
CA GLN A 88 0.87 0.59 -12.88
C GLN A 88 1.04 -0.25 -14.15
N GLU A 89 2.28 -0.57 -14.52
CA GLU A 89 2.54 -1.47 -15.64
C GLU A 89 2.25 -2.92 -15.25
N ALA A 90 2.68 -3.35 -14.05
CA ALA A 90 2.42 -4.68 -13.54
C ALA A 90 0.92 -4.97 -13.40
N ASP A 91 0.13 -3.99 -12.97
CA ASP A 91 -1.33 -4.07 -12.80
C ASP A 91 -2.06 -4.49 -14.09
N ARG A 92 -1.56 -4.08 -15.26
CA ARG A 92 -2.19 -4.42 -16.56
C ARG A 92 -2.14 -5.90 -16.91
N ASN A 93 -1.25 -6.64 -16.26
CA ASN A 93 -1.07 -8.08 -16.47
C ASN A 93 -1.72 -8.92 -15.37
N LEU A 94 -2.38 -8.28 -14.40
CA LEU A 94 -3.10 -8.96 -13.33
C LEU A 94 -4.55 -9.21 -13.73
N ASP A 95 -5.05 -10.40 -13.39
CA ASP A 95 -6.46 -10.77 -13.41
C ASP A 95 -7.01 -11.02 -12.00
N THR A 96 -6.15 -10.88 -10.98
CA THR A 96 -6.46 -11.06 -9.57
C THR A 96 -6.05 -9.84 -8.78
N ASP A 97 -6.87 -9.49 -7.80
CA ASP A 97 -6.55 -8.46 -6.84
C ASP A 97 -5.45 -8.96 -5.87
N ILE A 98 -4.48 -8.10 -5.59
CA ILE A 98 -3.34 -8.37 -4.69
C ILE A 98 -3.11 -7.24 -3.70
N LEU A 99 -2.57 -7.56 -2.53
CA LEU A 99 -2.10 -6.60 -1.54
C LEU A 99 -0.58 -6.61 -1.50
N VAL A 100 0.03 -5.50 -1.92
CA VAL A 100 1.48 -5.27 -1.79
C VAL A 100 1.83 -4.97 -0.33
N ILE A 101 2.56 -5.90 0.29
CA ILE A 101 2.94 -5.86 1.70
C ILE A 101 4.32 -5.24 1.91
N GLY A 102 5.17 -5.22 0.88
CA GLY A 102 6.48 -4.61 0.94
C GLY A 102 7.27 -4.77 -0.35
N TRP A 103 8.39 -4.05 -0.43
CA TRP A 103 9.27 -4.13 -1.58
C TRP A 103 10.73 -3.86 -1.19
N SER A 104 11.65 -4.19 -2.07
CA SER A 104 13.07 -3.84 -1.95
C SER A 104 13.64 -3.57 -3.34
N LYS A 105 14.80 -2.94 -3.38
CA LYS A 105 15.57 -2.80 -4.62
C LYS A 105 16.71 -3.81 -4.57
N SER A 106 16.83 -4.63 -5.61
CA SER A 106 17.92 -5.57 -5.74
C SER A 106 19.25 -4.82 -5.85
N THR A 107 20.25 -5.26 -5.08
CA THR A 107 21.59 -4.66 -5.10
C THR A 107 22.44 -5.09 -6.30
N ILE A 108 22.02 -6.15 -7.01
CA ILE A 108 22.80 -6.77 -8.10
C ILE A 108 22.51 -6.07 -9.43
N ASP A 109 21.25 -5.79 -9.70
CA ASP A 109 20.73 -5.37 -11.01
C ASP A 109 19.73 -4.20 -10.92
N ASP A 110 19.59 -3.61 -9.73
CA ASP A 110 18.83 -2.39 -9.48
C ASP A 110 17.33 -2.49 -9.86
N HIS A 111 16.77 -3.71 -9.90
CA HIS A 111 15.33 -3.90 -10.14
C HIS A 111 14.53 -3.86 -8.83
N LEU A 112 13.25 -3.48 -8.95
CA LEU A 112 12.31 -3.45 -7.83
C LEU A 112 11.69 -4.85 -7.62
N ILE A 113 11.82 -5.37 -6.41
CA ILE A 113 11.20 -6.62 -5.98
C ILE A 113 10.03 -6.27 -5.07
N PHE A 114 8.81 -6.52 -5.52
CA PHE A 114 7.61 -6.40 -4.71
C PHE A 114 7.20 -7.76 -4.18
N ASN A 115 6.74 -7.79 -2.93
CA ASN A 115 6.09 -8.94 -2.32
C ASN A 115 4.62 -8.57 -2.07
N ALA A 116 3.74 -9.48 -2.46
CA ALA A 116 2.31 -9.32 -2.31
C ALA A 116 1.65 -10.64 -1.90
N CYS A 117 0.40 -10.55 -1.48
CA CYS A 117 -0.48 -11.70 -1.33
C CYS A 117 -1.80 -11.46 -2.06
N GLN A 118 -2.59 -12.51 -2.29
CA GLN A 118 -3.94 -12.35 -2.84
C GLN A 118 -4.78 -11.47 -1.92
N TYR A 119 -5.57 -10.59 -2.51
CA TYR A 119 -6.54 -9.77 -1.80
C TYR A 119 -7.92 -9.98 -2.42
N ILE A 120 -8.87 -10.55 -1.68
CA ILE A 120 -10.16 -10.93 -2.24
C ILE A 120 -11.28 -10.52 -1.29
N ASN A 121 -12.30 -9.85 -1.82
CA ASN A 121 -13.48 -9.38 -1.07
C ASN A 121 -13.14 -8.63 0.23
N GLY A 122 -12.03 -7.87 0.23
CA GLY A 122 -11.58 -7.08 1.37
C GLY A 122 -10.64 -7.81 2.35
N ALA A 123 -10.35 -9.09 2.14
CA ALA A 123 -9.46 -9.90 2.98
C ALA A 123 -8.13 -10.19 2.28
N ALA A 124 -7.03 -10.14 3.04
CA ALA A 124 -5.74 -10.62 2.57
C ALA A 124 -5.61 -12.14 2.79
N VAL A 125 -4.93 -12.83 1.88
CA VAL A 125 -4.65 -14.27 1.99
C VAL A 125 -3.13 -14.47 2.00
N PRO A 126 -2.45 -14.31 3.17
CA PRO A 126 -0.98 -14.27 3.24
C PRO A 126 -0.25 -15.52 2.72
N GLU A 127 -0.95 -16.66 2.64
CA GLU A 127 -0.42 -17.93 2.13
C GLU A 127 -0.38 -18.01 0.59
N VAL A 128 -1.20 -17.22 -0.11
CA VAL A 128 -1.19 -17.11 -1.58
C VAL A 128 -0.33 -15.90 -1.96
N ARG A 129 0.95 -16.13 -2.24
CA ARG A 129 1.95 -15.05 -2.41
C ARG A 129 2.24 -14.76 -3.88
N TYR A 130 2.65 -13.53 -4.14
CA TYR A 130 3.09 -13.04 -5.44
C TYR A 130 4.37 -12.22 -5.32
N GLN A 131 5.23 -12.27 -6.34
CA GLN A 131 6.50 -11.55 -6.36
C GLN A 131 6.90 -11.11 -7.77
N THR A 132 7.68 -10.03 -7.89
CA THR A 132 8.20 -9.49 -9.17
C THR A 132 9.70 -9.78 -9.39
N ALA A 133 10.22 -10.89 -8.85
CA ALA A 133 11.67 -11.11 -8.66
C ALA A 133 12.51 -11.26 -9.94
N THR A 134 11.91 -11.58 -11.09
CA THR A 134 12.64 -11.77 -12.35
C THR A 134 11.96 -11.10 -13.54
N SER A 135 10.92 -10.32 -13.28
CA SER A 135 9.94 -9.89 -14.26
C SER A 135 9.35 -8.54 -13.88
N ASP A 136 8.77 -7.87 -14.87
CA ASP A 136 7.96 -6.66 -14.73
C ASP A 136 6.49 -6.94 -14.35
N HIS A 137 6.19 -8.20 -14.00
CA HIS A 137 4.87 -8.67 -13.60
C HIS A 137 4.96 -9.46 -12.30
N PHE A 138 3.81 -9.65 -11.65
CA PHE A 138 3.69 -10.47 -10.46
C PHE A 138 3.52 -11.94 -10.86
N ASP A 139 4.45 -12.76 -10.40
CA ASP A 139 4.35 -14.22 -10.50
C ASP A 139 3.87 -14.78 -9.16
N GLN A 140 2.98 -15.77 -9.20
CA GLN A 140 2.59 -16.49 -8.00
C GLN A 140 3.78 -17.27 -7.46
N THR A 141 4.10 -17.05 -6.19
CA THR A 141 5.18 -17.73 -5.48
C THR A 141 4.59 -18.57 -4.35
N GLY A 142 4.89 -19.86 -4.31
CA GLY A 142 4.41 -20.77 -3.28
C GLY A 142 3.49 -21.88 -3.81
N ASN A 143 3.02 -22.72 -2.88
CA ASN A 143 2.33 -23.98 -3.21
C ASN A 143 0.81 -23.93 -3.01
N ILE A 144 0.29 -22.83 -2.46
CA ILE A 144 -1.15 -22.67 -2.20
C ILE A 144 -1.78 -22.01 -3.41
N SER A 145 -2.79 -22.67 -3.99
CA SER A 145 -3.53 -22.14 -5.14
C SER A 145 -4.37 -20.93 -4.74
N PRO A 146 -4.55 -19.92 -5.63
CA PRO A 146 -5.39 -18.78 -5.34
C PRO A 146 -6.84 -19.20 -5.10
N LEU A 147 -7.52 -18.47 -4.20
CA LEU A 147 -8.94 -18.66 -3.96
C LEU A 147 -9.74 -18.00 -5.08
N SER A 148 -10.80 -18.66 -5.54
CA SER A 148 -11.70 -18.08 -6.53
C SER A 148 -12.74 -17.13 -5.92
N ASP A 149 -13.08 -17.35 -4.64
CA ASP A 149 -14.04 -16.57 -3.89
C ASP A 149 -13.81 -16.73 -2.38
N LEU A 150 -14.31 -15.79 -1.59
CA LEU A 150 -14.27 -15.78 -0.14
C LEU A 150 -15.47 -15.01 0.42
N ASP A 151 -16.33 -15.68 1.18
CA ASP A 151 -17.49 -15.03 1.80
C ASP A 151 -17.06 -14.12 2.95
N THR A 152 -17.30 -12.82 2.80
CA THR A 152 -17.01 -11.77 3.80
C THR A 152 -18.27 -11.02 4.24
N THR A 153 -19.45 -11.62 4.09
CA THR A 153 -20.73 -10.92 4.31
C THR A 153 -21.20 -10.90 5.77
N ASN A 154 -20.95 -11.96 6.55
CA ASN A 154 -21.42 -12.12 7.92
C ASN A 154 -20.25 -11.96 8.91
N LEU A 155 -19.79 -10.72 9.07
CA LEU A 155 -18.68 -10.40 9.97
C LEU A 155 -19.17 -9.81 11.29
N THR A 156 -18.42 -10.09 12.34
CA THR A 156 -18.55 -9.44 13.64
C THR A 156 -18.29 -7.95 13.49
N ASP A 157 -19.09 -7.14 14.17
CA ASP A 157 -18.93 -5.70 14.17
C ASP A 157 -17.55 -5.30 14.73
N LEU A 158 -16.84 -4.47 13.96
CA LEU A 158 -15.47 -4.05 14.28
C LEU A 158 -15.41 -3.13 15.50
N GLU A 159 -16.43 -2.30 15.75
CA GLU A 159 -16.46 -1.44 16.94
C GLU A 159 -16.52 -2.30 18.20
N THR A 160 -17.45 -3.26 18.24
CA THR A 160 -17.59 -4.22 19.35
C THR A 160 -16.30 -5.01 19.56
N LEU A 161 -15.69 -5.51 18.49
CA LEU A 161 -14.45 -6.27 18.58
C LEU A 161 -13.30 -5.40 19.07
N SER A 162 -13.20 -4.16 18.60
CA SER A 162 -12.13 -3.24 19.00
C SER A 162 -12.10 -2.95 20.50
N GLU A 163 -13.26 -2.91 21.17
CA GLU A 163 -13.33 -2.73 22.63
C GLU A 163 -12.72 -3.92 23.37
N VAL A 164 -12.97 -5.13 22.88
CA VAL A 164 -12.37 -6.37 23.42
C VAL A 164 -10.87 -6.36 23.22
N ILE A 165 -10.41 -5.97 22.04
CA ILE A 165 -8.99 -5.87 21.69
C ILE A 165 -8.30 -4.80 22.56
N ASP A 166 -8.84 -3.59 22.64
CA ASP A 166 -8.27 -2.50 23.46
C ASP A 166 -8.15 -2.91 24.93
N LYS A 167 -9.15 -3.60 25.48
CA LYS A 167 -9.08 -4.16 26.83
C LYS A 167 -7.93 -5.16 26.97
N LYS A 168 -7.78 -6.09 26.03
CA LYS A 168 -6.69 -7.09 26.03
C LYS A 168 -5.31 -6.45 25.97
N VAL A 169 -5.13 -5.49 25.07
CA VAL A 169 -3.84 -4.80 24.96
C VAL A 169 -3.49 -4.01 26.22
N LYS A 170 -4.48 -3.42 26.90
CA LYS A 170 -4.26 -2.76 28.21
C LYS A 170 -3.90 -3.74 29.32
N GLU A 171 -4.55 -4.90 29.37
CA GLU A 171 -4.25 -5.98 30.32
C GLU A 171 -2.81 -6.49 30.18
N HIS A 172 -2.31 -6.57 28.94
CA HIS A 172 -0.98 -7.07 28.60
C HIS A 172 0.06 -5.98 28.28
N SER A 173 -0.22 -4.72 28.62
CA SER A 173 0.62 -3.58 28.21
C SER A 173 2.09 -3.65 28.65
N SER A 174 2.39 -4.39 29.73
CA SER A 174 3.76 -4.62 30.21
C SER A 174 4.55 -5.64 29.40
N GLU A 175 3.87 -6.43 28.57
CA GLU A 175 4.44 -7.48 27.71
C GLU A 175 4.62 -6.99 26.27
N ILE A 176 4.39 -5.69 26.02
CA ILE A 176 4.38 -5.09 24.69
C ILE A 176 5.45 -4.01 24.64
N PHE A 177 6.36 -4.15 23.68
CA PHE A 177 7.33 -3.13 23.36
C PHE A 177 6.62 -1.91 22.75
N LEU A 178 6.55 -0.82 23.51
CA LEU A 178 5.96 0.45 23.08
C LEU A 178 7.07 1.50 22.96
N GLU A 179 7.41 1.88 21.73
CA GLU A 179 8.39 2.95 21.47
C GLU A 179 7.96 4.30 22.09
N ASP A 180 6.65 4.52 22.19
CA ASP A 180 6.07 5.83 22.54
C ASP A 180 5.21 5.77 23.81
N LYS A 181 5.87 5.87 24.97
CA LYS A 181 5.34 6.18 26.33
C LYS A 181 3.87 5.77 26.60
N GLY A 182 3.51 4.52 26.33
CA GLY A 182 2.22 3.95 26.73
C GLY A 182 1.01 4.26 25.82
N ARG A 183 1.20 4.79 24.61
CA ARG A 183 0.11 4.82 23.61
C ARG A 183 0.11 3.54 22.80
N ILE A 184 -1.00 2.82 22.88
CA ILE A 184 -1.30 1.67 22.02
C ILE A 184 -1.87 2.22 20.71
N TYR A 185 -1.18 1.98 19.62
CA TYR A 185 -1.63 2.23 18.26
C TYR A 185 -1.22 1.05 17.41
N GLY A 186 -1.89 0.84 16.28
CA GLY A 186 -1.60 -0.32 15.45
C GLY A 186 -2.34 -0.32 14.12
N THR A 187 -2.32 -1.46 13.46
CA THR A 187 -3.11 -1.69 12.25
C THR A 187 -4.05 -2.87 12.42
N TYR A 188 -5.17 -2.86 11.71
CA TYR A 188 -6.04 -4.03 11.59
C TYR A 188 -6.28 -4.39 10.13
N ASN A 189 -6.51 -5.68 9.88
CA ASN A 189 -6.90 -6.19 8.58
C ASN A 189 -7.78 -7.43 8.71
N LEU A 190 -8.64 -7.67 7.72
CA LEU A 190 -9.31 -8.95 7.55
C LEU A 190 -8.35 -9.89 6.80
N GLU A 191 -8.10 -11.06 7.35
CA GLU A 191 -7.19 -12.05 6.78
C GLU A 191 -7.85 -13.44 6.73
N TYR A 192 -7.38 -14.26 5.80
CA TYR A 192 -7.76 -15.66 5.69
C TYR A 192 -6.53 -16.56 5.65
N ASP A 193 -6.57 -17.64 6.42
CA ASP A 193 -5.65 -18.77 6.26
C ASP A 193 -6.38 -20.10 6.47
N VAL A 194 -5.77 -21.19 5.99
CA VAL A 194 -6.40 -22.53 6.02
C VAL A 194 -6.63 -23.04 7.45
N SER A 195 -5.82 -22.59 8.41
CA SER A 195 -5.86 -23.08 9.79
C SER A 195 -6.97 -22.41 10.62
N ASN A 196 -7.17 -21.12 10.40
CA ASN A 196 -8.03 -20.25 11.21
C ASN A 196 -9.31 -19.84 10.49
N GLY A 197 -9.39 -20.04 9.16
CA GLY A 197 -10.47 -19.47 8.37
C GLY A 197 -10.32 -17.95 8.26
N LEU A 198 -11.45 -17.23 8.31
CA LEU A 198 -11.50 -15.77 8.21
C LEU A 198 -11.38 -15.13 9.60
N TYR A 199 -10.42 -14.22 9.77
CA TYR A 199 -10.15 -13.56 11.05
C TYR A 199 -9.73 -12.10 10.88
N TYR A 200 -9.95 -11.31 11.92
CA TYR A 200 -9.33 -9.99 12.06
C TYR A 200 -7.95 -10.14 12.71
N SER A 201 -6.92 -9.62 12.04
CA SER A 201 -5.58 -9.43 12.60
C SER A 201 -5.46 -8.01 13.14
N PHE A 202 -5.19 -7.86 14.43
CA PHE A 202 -4.88 -6.59 15.08
C PHE A 202 -3.39 -6.57 15.44
N ARG A 203 -2.59 -5.89 14.62
CA ARG A 203 -1.14 -5.76 14.81
C ARG A 203 -0.85 -4.50 15.61
N ILE A 204 -0.34 -4.67 16.83
CA ILE A 204 0.00 -3.58 17.75
C ILE A 204 1.36 -2.99 17.38
N ASN A 205 2.32 -3.86 17.08
CA ASN A 205 3.63 -3.49 16.54
C ASN A 205 4.15 -4.65 15.65
N GLU A 206 5.41 -4.58 15.20
CA GLU A 206 6.03 -5.63 14.36
C GLU A 206 6.09 -7.02 15.04
N PHE A 207 6.01 -7.05 16.38
CA PHE A 207 6.22 -8.22 17.21
C PHE A 207 5.03 -8.53 18.13
N SER A 208 3.87 -7.92 17.93
CA SER A 208 2.71 -8.12 18.80
C SER A 208 1.42 -8.06 18.00
N GLU A 209 0.61 -9.11 18.14
CA GLU A 209 -0.59 -9.33 17.34
C GLU A 209 -1.66 -10.05 18.16
N ILE A 210 -2.92 -9.64 17.98
CA ILE A 210 -4.09 -10.39 18.44
C ILE A 210 -4.92 -10.77 17.22
N LYS A 211 -5.30 -12.05 17.12
CA LYS A 211 -6.19 -12.56 16.08
C LYS A 211 -7.54 -12.92 16.67
N ALA A 212 -8.60 -12.48 16.01
CA ALA A 212 -9.97 -12.77 16.41
C ALA A 212 -10.77 -13.32 15.24
N ASP A 213 -11.52 -14.39 15.47
CA ASP A 213 -12.41 -15.01 14.49
C ASP A 213 -13.40 -13.98 13.95
N ALA A 214 -13.47 -13.83 12.63
CA ALA A 214 -14.24 -12.75 12.03
C ALA A 214 -15.75 -12.98 12.14
N GLY A 215 -16.22 -14.23 12.25
CA GLY A 215 -17.65 -14.56 12.34
C GLY A 215 -18.21 -14.51 13.76
N THR A 216 -17.39 -14.80 14.77
CA THR A 216 -17.79 -14.96 16.18
C THR A 216 -17.19 -13.91 17.12
N GLY A 217 -16.12 -13.25 16.71
CA GLY A 217 -15.35 -12.31 17.54
C GLY A 217 -14.51 -12.97 18.62
N ALA A 218 -14.45 -14.31 18.67
CA ALA A 218 -13.65 -15.03 19.64
C ALA A 218 -12.15 -14.86 19.36
N ILE A 219 -11.36 -14.64 20.41
CA ILE A 219 -9.91 -14.56 20.26
C ILE A 219 -9.36 -15.95 19.92
N ILE A 220 -8.63 -16.04 18.80
CA ILE A 220 -8.01 -17.28 18.30
C ILE A 220 -6.58 -17.39 18.84
N SER A 221 -5.82 -16.29 18.80
CA SER A 221 -4.44 -16.26 19.26
C SER A 221 -4.03 -14.87 19.71
N GLU A 222 -3.10 -14.84 20.67
CA GLU A 222 -2.49 -13.62 21.19
C GLU A 222 -0.97 -13.85 21.24
N TYR A 223 -0.22 -12.88 20.73
CA TYR A 223 1.24 -12.85 20.82
C TYR A 223 1.69 -11.45 21.21
N TYR A 224 2.52 -11.36 22.26
CA TYR A 224 3.08 -10.12 22.77
C TYR A 224 4.60 -10.28 22.86
N PHE A 225 5.33 -9.19 22.62
CA PHE A 225 6.77 -9.14 22.73
C PHE A 225 7.18 -7.83 23.39
N ASP A 226 7.93 -7.93 24.48
CA ASP A 226 8.34 -6.81 25.33
C ASP A 226 9.63 -6.13 24.86
N GLY A 227 10.31 -6.69 23.85
CA GLY A 227 11.57 -6.17 23.33
C GLY A 227 12.81 -6.88 23.89
N GLU A 228 12.65 -7.80 24.84
CA GLU A 228 13.77 -8.52 25.45
C GLU A 228 14.02 -9.86 24.74
N TYR A 229 15.21 -10.00 24.15
CA TYR A 229 15.70 -11.29 23.68
C TYR A 229 16.37 -12.00 24.84
N VAL A 230 15.81 -13.14 25.26
CA VAL A 230 16.39 -13.99 26.31
C VAL A 230 17.35 -14.99 25.66
N ASP A 231 18.61 -14.98 26.10
CA ASP A 231 19.68 -15.90 25.65
C ASP A 231 19.40 -17.37 26.00
#